data_AF-A0A2S9X193-F1
#
_entry.id   AF-A0A2S9X193-F1
#
_cell.length_a   1.000
_cell.length_b   1.000
_cell.length_c   1.000
_cell.angle_alpha   90.00
_cell.angle_beta   90.00
_cell.angle_gamma   90.00
#
_symmetry.space_group_name_H-M   'P 1'
#
loop_
_entity.id
_entity.type
_entity.pdbx_description
1 polymer ?
#
loop_
_entity_poly.entity_id
_entity_poly.type
_entity_poly.pdbx_seq_one_letter_code
_entity_poly.pdbx_strand_id
1 'polypeptide(L)'
;MKHLASRTLLLAALAVSGTFAVQAAYADAAAAVAAPTDAELAASVKQALDADQELKALDLKVSSSKAEVTIEGPMTDDQQMFKAGQIAEKVPGVKFVINKMEQKS
;
A
#
# COMPACT_ATOMS: atom_id res chain seq x y z
N MET A 1 -4.74 -47.87 46.66
CA MET A 1 -5.17 -47.40 48.01
C MET A 1 -4.80 -45.93 48.14
N LYS A 2 -5.78 -45.08 48.49
CA LYS A 2 -5.63 -43.75 49.13
C LYS A 2 -4.93 -42.64 48.30
N HIS A 3 -5.32 -41.39 48.59
CA HIS A 3 -5.18 -40.19 47.75
C HIS A 3 -3.94 -39.33 48.10
N LEU A 4 -3.92 -38.09 47.56
CA LEU A 4 -3.16 -36.89 47.99
C LEU A 4 -1.69 -36.87 47.50
N ALA A 5 -1.06 -35.78 47.02
CA ALA A 5 -1.44 -34.38 46.68
C ALA A 5 -0.27 -33.78 45.80
N SER A 6 -0.28 -32.58 45.19
CA SER A 6 -1.25 -31.46 45.11
C SER A 6 -0.96 -30.51 43.91
N ARG A 7 -2.02 -30.01 43.24
CA ARG A 7 -2.22 -28.60 42.80
C ARG A 7 -1.09 -27.80 42.10
N THR A 8 -1.06 -27.85 40.76
CA THR A 8 -0.71 -26.70 39.87
C THR A 8 -1.51 -26.89 38.57
N LEU A 9 -2.70 -26.34 38.33
CA LEU A 9 -3.17 -24.95 38.42
C LEU A 9 -2.42 -24.02 37.44
N LEU A 10 -2.81 -24.02 36.16
CA LEU A 10 -3.43 -22.85 35.51
C LEU A 10 -4.01 -23.19 34.11
N LEU A 11 -5.13 -22.53 33.80
CA LEU A 11 -5.82 -22.19 32.54
C LEU A 11 -5.32 -22.83 31.21
N ALA A 12 -6.18 -23.44 30.37
CA ALA A 12 -7.29 -22.87 29.58
C ALA A 12 -6.82 -21.92 28.44
N ALA A 13 -7.44 -21.84 27.26
CA ALA A 13 -8.38 -22.70 26.52
C ALA A 13 -8.55 -22.11 25.09
N LEU A 14 -9.16 -22.88 24.17
CA LEU A 14 -9.75 -22.43 22.89
C LEU A 14 -8.82 -21.75 21.84
N ALA A 15 -8.74 -22.40 20.67
CA ALA A 15 -8.74 -21.70 19.38
C ALA A 15 -9.60 -22.50 18.41
N VAL A 16 -10.75 -21.93 18.01
CA VAL A 16 -11.66 -22.49 17.00
C VAL A 16 -11.77 -21.51 15.85
N SER A 17 -11.88 -22.05 14.63
CA SER A 17 -12.30 -21.43 13.37
C SER A 17 -11.44 -20.32 12.73
N GLY A 18 -11.11 -20.53 11.45
CA GLY A 18 -11.44 -19.51 10.45
C GLY A 18 -10.32 -18.85 9.64
N THR A 19 -9.28 -19.58 9.20
CA THR A 19 -8.30 -19.01 8.25
C THR A 19 -8.84 -18.92 6.82
N PHE A 20 -9.50 -17.82 6.48
CA PHE A 20 -9.60 -17.37 5.08
C PHE A 20 -8.32 -16.62 4.72
N ALA A 21 -7.53 -17.19 3.81
CA ALA A 21 -6.32 -16.57 3.32
C ALA A 21 -6.63 -15.43 2.34
N VAL A 22 -6.28 -14.20 2.71
CA VAL A 22 -6.06 -13.11 1.75
C VAL A 22 -4.62 -12.64 1.96
N GLN A 23 -3.83 -12.74 0.89
CA GLN A 23 -2.41 -12.48 0.87
C GLN A 23 -2.12 -11.01 1.18
N ALA A 24 -1.50 -10.73 2.33
CA ALA A 24 -0.81 -9.49 2.59
C ALA A 24 0.56 -9.84 3.19
N ALA A 25 1.63 -9.52 2.47
CA ALA A 25 2.99 -9.78 2.90
C ALA A 25 3.41 -8.76 3.96
N TYR A 26 3.09 -9.04 5.22
CA TYR A 26 3.58 -8.26 6.36
C TYR A 26 5.02 -8.71 6.72
N ALA A 27 5.97 -8.33 5.86
CA ALA A 27 7.40 -8.30 6.16
C ALA A 27 7.88 -6.87 5.83
N ASP A 28 8.61 -6.16 6.68
CA ASP A 28 9.23 -6.50 7.96
C ASP A 28 9.11 -5.30 8.91
N ALA A 29 8.85 -5.53 10.20
CA ALA A 29 8.61 -4.48 11.17
C ALA A 29 9.81 -4.26 12.11
N ALA A 30 10.97 -3.86 11.57
CA ALA A 30 12.09 -3.42 12.41
C ALA A 30 13.06 -2.42 11.74
N ALA A 31 13.37 -1.36 12.51
CA ALA A 31 14.58 -0.54 12.48
C ALA A 31 14.78 0.53 11.37
N ALA A 32 15.30 1.68 11.85
CA ALA A 32 15.59 2.92 11.13
C ALA A 32 14.38 3.69 10.57
N VAL A 33 14.49 5.02 10.55
CA VAL A 33 13.66 5.88 9.67
C VAL A 33 14.24 5.76 8.26
N ALA A 34 14.12 4.57 7.69
CA ALA A 34 14.45 4.33 6.30
C ALA A 34 13.49 5.13 5.42
N ALA A 35 13.98 5.64 4.29
CA ALA A 35 13.08 6.15 3.25
C ALA A 35 12.16 4.99 2.82
N PRO A 36 10.86 5.26 2.54
CA PRO A 36 9.93 4.22 2.09
C PRO A 36 10.52 3.49 0.88
N THR A 37 10.36 2.18 0.82
CA THR A 37 10.81 1.40 -0.33
C THR A 37 10.06 1.83 -1.58
N ASP A 38 10.65 1.63 -2.76
CA ASP A 38 10.00 2.00 -4.02
C ASP A 38 8.63 1.30 -4.21
N ALA A 39 8.43 0.12 -3.61
CA ALA A 39 7.14 -0.59 -3.63
C ALA A 39 6.08 0.08 -2.74
N GLU A 40 6.46 0.50 -1.52
CA GLU A 40 5.58 1.24 -0.61
C GLU A 40 5.25 2.63 -1.16
N LEU A 41 6.21 3.27 -1.84
CA LEU A 41 6.03 4.57 -2.49
C LEU A 41 5.00 4.47 -3.64
N ALA A 42 5.14 3.47 -4.51
CA ALA A 42 4.19 3.21 -5.59
C ALA A 42 2.78 2.93 -5.03
N ALA A 43 2.69 2.11 -3.98
CA ALA A 43 1.42 1.79 -3.33
C ALA A 43 0.76 3.03 -2.70
N SER A 44 1.55 3.88 -2.02
CA SER A 44 1.08 5.12 -1.40
C SER A 44 0.58 6.13 -2.43
N VAL A 45 1.31 6.29 -3.55
CA VAL A 45 0.85 7.12 -4.68
C VAL A 45 -0.40 6.53 -5.32
N LYS A 46 -0.46 5.22 -5.58
CA LYS A 46 -1.65 4.58 -6.15
C LYS A 46 -2.88 4.80 -5.26
N GLN A 47 -2.75 4.66 -3.95
CA GLN A 47 -3.82 4.97 -2.99
C GLN A 47 -4.23 6.45 -3.03
N ALA A 48 -3.28 7.37 -3.14
CA ALA A 48 -3.58 8.80 -3.23
C ALA A 48 -4.30 9.17 -4.54
N LEU A 49 -3.94 8.55 -5.67
CA LEU A 49 -4.66 8.70 -6.94
C LEU A 49 -6.05 8.04 -6.89
N ASP A 50 -6.17 6.86 -6.28
CA ASP A 50 -7.45 6.13 -6.13
C ASP A 50 -8.43 6.78 -5.15
N ALA A 51 -7.96 7.72 -4.32
CA ALA A 51 -8.80 8.58 -3.49
C ALA A 51 -9.54 9.64 -4.34
N ASP A 52 -9.04 9.96 -5.53
CA ASP A 52 -9.67 10.88 -6.47
C ASP A 52 -10.57 10.11 -7.45
N GLN A 53 -11.87 10.42 -7.45
CA GLN A 53 -12.84 9.67 -8.27
C GLN A 53 -12.60 9.80 -9.77
N GLU A 54 -12.05 10.93 -10.24
CA GLU A 54 -11.77 11.15 -11.66
C GLU A 54 -10.56 10.33 -12.12
N LEU A 55 -9.50 10.31 -11.32
CA LEU A 55 -8.27 9.58 -11.64
C LEU A 55 -8.43 8.06 -11.47
N LYS A 56 -9.19 7.63 -10.46
CA LYS A 56 -9.54 6.21 -10.25
C LYS A 56 -10.26 5.61 -11.46
N ALA A 57 -11.10 6.38 -12.13
CA ALA A 57 -11.84 5.92 -13.31
C ALA A 57 -10.96 5.66 -14.55
N LEU A 58 -9.72 6.17 -14.56
CA LEU A 58 -8.75 5.98 -15.64
C LEU A 58 -7.89 4.71 -15.48
N ASP A 59 -7.99 4.02 -14.34
CA ASP A 59 -7.17 2.85 -13.96
C ASP A 59 -5.65 3.07 -14.16
N LEU A 60 -5.16 4.19 -13.62
CA LEU A 60 -3.77 4.61 -13.78
C LEU A 60 -2.80 3.62 -13.12
N LYS A 61 -1.81 3.17 -13.90
CA LYS A 61 -0.73 2.31 -13.44
C LYS A 61 0.38 3.17 -12.84
N VAL A 62 0.75 2.87 -11.61
CA VAL A 62 1.84 3.54 -10.89
C VAL A 62 3.02 2.59 -10.74
N SER A 63 4.23 3.09 -10.98
CA SER A 63 5.48 2.42 -10.61
C SER A 63 6.44 3.44 -9.99
N SER A 64 7.41 2.97 -9.20
CA SER A 64 8.52 3.82 -8.77
C SER A 64 9.84 3.07 -8.74
N SER A 65 10.92 3.85 -8.83
CA SER A 65 12.31 3.39 -8.81
C SER A 65 13.19 4.52 -8.30
N LYS A 66 14.02 4.26 -7.28
CA LYS A 66 14.93 5.24 -6.66
C LYS A 66 14.25 6.53 -6.19
N ALA A 67 13.00 6.44 -5.70
CA ALA A 67 12.13 7.56 -5.33
C ALA A 67 11.68 8.48 -6.49
N GLU A 68 11.84 8.02 -7.75
CA GLU A 68 11.18 8.58 -8.93
C GLU A 68 9.89 7.79 -9.18
N VAL A 69 8.76 8.47 -9.30
CA VAL A 69 7.44 7.87 -9.56
C VAL A 69 7.07 8.04 -11.02
N THR A 70 6.63 6.98 -11.69
CA THR A 70 6.08 7.04 -13.05
C THR A 70 4.59 6.69 -13.02
N ILE A 71 3.77 7.56 -13.61
CA ILE A 71 2.31 7.38 -13.76
C ILE A 71 2.03 7.12 -15.24
N GLU A 72 1.53 5.92 -15.55
CA GLU A 72 1.18 5.45 -16.90
C GLU A 72 -0.34 5.25 -16.99
N GLY A 73 -0.97 5.65 -18.10
CA GLY A 73 -2.39 5.37 -18.33
C GLY A 73 -3.08 6.32 -19.30
N PRO A 74 -4.37 6.07 -19.62
CA PRO A 74 -5.16 6.96 -20.44
C PRO A 74 -5.52 8.25 -19.66
N MET A 75 -5.67 9.35 -20.39
CA MET A 75 -6.32 10.58 -19.89
C MET A 75 -7.34 11.09 -20.91
N THR A 76 -8.35 11.81 -20.42
CA THR A 76 -9.33 12.51 -21.26
C THR A 76 -9.06 14.01 -21.33
N ASP A 77 -8.33 14.58 -20.35
CA ASP A 77 -8.00 16.00 -20.24
C ASP A 77 -6.61 16.18 -19.58
N ASP A 78 -5.84 17.17 -20.03
CA ASP A 78 -4.56 17.57 -19.44
C ASP A 78 -4.69 17.95 -17.95
N GLN A 79 -5.87 18.42 -17.52
CA GLN A 79 -6.16 18.65 -16.11
C GLN A 79 -5.96 17.40 -15.25
N GLN A 80 -6.26 16.20 -15.77
CA GLN A 80 -6.07 14.94 -15.06
C GLN A 80 -4.59 14.62 -14.86
N MET A 81 -3.76 14.84 -15.88
CA MET A 81 -2.30 14.72 -15.77
C MET A 81 -1.72 15.68 -14.72
N PHE A 82 -2.16 16.94 -14.73
CA PHE A 82 -1.70 17.93 -13.75
C PHE A 82 -2.15 17.58 -12.31
N LYS A 83 -3.38 17.08 -12.16
CA LYS A 83 -3.94 16.62 -10.87
C LYS A 83 -3.19 15.38 -10.35
N ALA A 84 -2.92 14.40 -11.21
CA ALA A 84 -2.17 13.19 -10.86
C ALA A 84 -0.74 13.53 -10.41
N GLY A 85 -0.05 14.42 -11.12
CA GLY A 85 1.27 14.93 -10.73
C GLY A 85 1.26 15.56 -9.33
N GLN A 86 0.36 16.53 -9.08
CA GLN A 86 0.22 17.18 -7.78
C GLN A 86 -0.14 16.24 -6.62
N ILE A 87 -0.90 15.17 -6.89
CA ILE A 87 -1.27 14.19 -5.87
C ILE A 87 -0.07 13.31 -5.53
N ALA A 88 0.69 12.87 -6.55
CA ALA A 88 1.90 12.08 -6.35
C ALA A 88 3.01 12.88 -5.64
N GLU A 89 3.24 14.14 -5.99
CA GLU A 89 4.22 15.03 -5.32
C GLU A 89 3.94 15.26 -3.83
N LYS A 90 2.68 15.15 -3.39
CA LYS A 90 2.30 15.27 -1.98
C LYS A 90 2.63 14.03 -1.14
N VAL A 91 3.00 12.91 -1.77
CA VAL A 91 3.33 11.67 -1.05
C VAL A 91 4.74 11.77 -0.45
N PRO A 92 4.91 11.60 0.88
CA PRO A 92 6.23 11.69 1.51
C PRO A 92 7.22 10.69 0.91
N GLY A 93 8.39 11.18 0.53
CA GLY A 93 9.46 10.37 -0.08
C GLY A 93 9.55 10.47 -1.60
N VAL A 94 8.52 10.98 -2.30
CA VAL A 94 8.61 11.25 -3.74
C VAL A 94 9.61 12.39 -3.99
N LYS A 95 10.53 12.19 -4.94
CA LYS A 95 11.50 13.21 -5.38
C LYS A 95 11.21 13.77 -6.76
N PHE A 96 10.72 12.92 -7.65
CA PHE A 96 10.34 13.27 -9.01
C PHE A 96 9.09 12.49 -9.42
N VAL A 97 8.25 13.12 -10.24
CA VAL A 97 7.09 12.48 -10.87
C VAL A 97 7.23 12.59 -12.39
N ILE A 98 7.08 11.45 -13.06
CA ILE A 98 7.15 11.29 -14.51
C ILE A 98 5.76 10.90 -14.98
N ASN A 99 5.03 11.87 -15.54
CA ASN A 99 3.73 11.61 -16.14
C ASN A 99 3.92 11.07 -17.57
N LYS A 100 3.49 9.83 -17.78
CA LYS A 100 3.37 9.14 -19.09
C LYS A 100 1.90 8.84 -19.37
N MET A 101 1.07 9.86 -19.24
CA MET A 101 -0.37 9.76 -19.51
C MET A 101 -0.63 10.10 -20.97
N GLU A 102 -1.41 9.26 -21.65
CA GLU A 102 -1.70 9.38 -23.08
C GLU A 102 -3.14 9.83 -23.28
N GLN A 103 -3.35 10.90 -24.06
CA GLN A 103 -4.70 11.37 -24.36
C GLN A 103 -5.44 10.33 -25.22
N LYS A 104 -6.65 9.97 -24.79
CA LYS A 104 -7.51 9.04 -25.53
C LYS A 104 -8.19 9.76 -26.69
N SER A 105 -7.65 9.57 -27.90
CA SER A 105 -8.26 9.97 -29.18
C SER A 105 -9.56 9.24 -29.51
#